data_AF-A0A1J3CNF1-F1
#
_entry.id   AF-A0A1J3CNF1-F1
#
_cell.length_a   1.000
_cell.length_b   1.000
_cell.length_c   1.000
_cell.angle_alpha   90.00
_cell.angle_beta   90.00
_cell.angle_gamma   90.00
#
_symmetry.space_group_name_H-M   'P 1'
#
loop_
_entity.id
_entity.type
_entity.pdbx_description
1 polymer ?
#
loop_
_entity_poly.entity_id
_entity_poly.type
_entity_poly.pdbx_seq_one_letter_code
_entity_poly.pdbx_strand_id
1 'polypeptide(L)'
;KNQSNLFQKQSIERRRIEEKQSEMGILMMIMGLLVILVSLCSALLRWNQMRYTKNGLPPGTMGWPIFGETTEFLKQGPNFMRNQRLRYGSFFKSHLLGCPTLVSMDSEINRYILKNESKGLVPGYPQSMLDILGTCNMAAVHGSSHRLMRGSLLSLISSTMMRDHILPKVDHFMRSYLGQ
;
A
#
# COMPACT_ATOMS: atom_id res chain seq x y z
N LYS A 1 29.69 67.34 -17.00
CA LYS A 1 29.53 66.56 -15.74
C LYS A 1 28.07 66.14 -15.46
N ASN A 2 27.07 66.99 -15.74
CA ASN A 2 25.66 66.62 -15.52
C ASN A 2 25.08 65.64 -16.55
N GLN A 3 25.44 65.75 -17.83
CA GLN A 3 24.97 64.80 -18.85
C GLN A 3 25.52 63.38 -18.66
N SER A 4 26.81 63.23 -18.34
CA SER A 4 27.42 61.91 -18.10
C SER A 4 26.75 61.16 -16.94
N ASN A 5 26.41 61.86 -15.85
CA ASN A 5 25.70 61.28 -14.71
C ASN A 5 24.26 60.87 -15.04
N LEU A 6 23.60 61.60 -15.95
CA LEU A 6 22.25 61.27 -16.42
C LEU A 6 22.24 60.02 -17.29
N PHE A 7 23.18 59.90 -18.23
CA PHE A 7 23.38 58.70 -19.04
C PHE A 7 23.72 57.48 -18.18
N GLN A 8 24.56 57.67 -17.15
CA GLN A 8 24.91 56.59 -16.22
C GLN A 8 23.70 56.13 -15.41
N LYS A 9 22.87 57.05 -14.87
CA LYS A 9 21.61 56.70 -14.20
C LYS A 9 20.63 55.96 -15.11
N GLN A 10 20.46 56.41 -16.36
CA GLN A 10 19.60 55.74 -17.33
C GLN A 10 20.10 54.33 -17.69
N SER A 11 21.42 54.11 -17.77
CA SER A 11 21.99 52.79 -18.03
C SER A 11 21.82 51.81 -16.87
N ILE A 12 21.84 52.30 -15.62
CA ILE A 12 21.60 51.50 -14.41
C ILE A 12 20.12 51.12 -14.31
N GLU A 13 19.21 52.06 -14.56
CA GLU A 13 17.77 51.79 -14.58
C GLU A 13 17.38 50.78 -15.67
N ARG A 14 17.94 50.89 -16.89
CA ARG A 14 17.71 49.87 -17.93
C ARG A 14 18.20 48.48 -17.50
N ARG A 15 19.41 48.36 -16.96
CA ARG A 15 19.93 47.07 -16.47
C ARG A 15 19.05 46.48 -15.36
N ARG A 16 18.56 47.31 -14.43
CA ARG A 16 17.65 46.87 -13.37
C ARG A 16 16.30 46.37 -13.92
N ILE A 17 15.79 46.98 -15.00
CA ILE A 17 14.58 46.54 -15.68
C ILE A 17 14.81 45.22 -16.42
N GLU A 18 15.95 45.06 -17.10
CA GLU A 18 16.34 43.81 -17.79
C GLU A 18 16.53 42.66 -16.80
N GLU A 19 17.19 42.89 -15.66
CA GLU A 19 17.30 41.92 -14.56
C GLU A 19 15.92 41.52 -14.02
N LYS A 20 15.05 42.49 -13.72
CA LYS A 20 13.68 42.21 -13.27
C LYS A 20 12.85 41.48 -14.33
N GLN A 21 13.00 41.80 -15.61
CA GLN A 21 12.31 41.09 -16.69
C GLN A 21 12.79 39.63 -16.80
N SER A 22 14.10 39.39 -16.63
CA SER A 22 14.66 38.04 -16.59
C SER A 22 14.13 37.23 -15.42
N GLU A 23 14.11 37.80 -14.21
CA GLU A 23 13.56 37.17 -13.00
C GLU A 23 12.06 36.85 -13.16
N MET A 24 11.28 37.79 -13.69
CA MET A 24 9.85 37.57 -13.96
C MET A 24 9.62 36.49 -15.02
N GLY A 25 10.48 36.40 -16.05
CA GLY A 25 10.44 35.34 -17.05
C GLY A 25 10.71 33.95 -16.44
N ILE A 26 11.72 33.84 -15.58
CA ILE A 26 12.03 32.59 -14.86
C ILE A 26 10.87 32.18 -13.95
N LEU A 27 10.29 33.13 -13.20
CA LEU A 27 9.14 32.86 -12.33
C LEU A 27 7.92 32.36 -13.12
N MET A 28 7.61 32.97 -14.27
CA MET A 28 6.51 32.52 -15.14
C MET A 28 6.77 31.11 -15.69
N MET A 29 8.02 30.79 -16.06
CA MET A 29 8.39 29.46 -16.53
C MET A 29 8.22 28.39 -15.43
N ILE A 30 8.65 28.69 -14.20
CA ILE A 30 8.47 27.79 -13.05
C ILE A 30 6.98 27.58 -12.77
N MET A 31 6.17 28.64 -12.76
CA MET A 31 4.73 28.53 -12.55
C MET A 31 4.05 27.71 -13.65
N GLY A 32 4.46 27.91 -14.92
CA GLY A 32 3.97 27.10 -16.05
C GLY A 32 4.28 25.61 -15.88
N LEU A 33 5.51 25.28 -15.49
CA LEU A 33 5.92 23.89 -15.21
C LEU A 33 5.13 23.27 -14.05
N LEU A 34 4.89 24.03 -12.98
CA LEU A 34 4.09 23.57 -11.85
C LEU A 34 2.64 23.26 -12.25
N VAL A 35 2.02 24.11 -13.07
CA VAL A 35 0.65 23.88 -13.56
C VAL A 35 0.58 22.63 -14.42
N ILE A 36 1.56 22.43 -15.33
CA ILE A 36 1.64 21.23 -16.17
C ILE A 36 1.81 19.98 -15.30
N LEU A 37 2.70 20.02 -14.30
CA LEU A 37 2.94 18.91 -13.39
C LEU A 37 1.68 18.54 -12.61
N VAL A 38 0.99 19.52 -12.01
CA VAL A 38 -0.25 19.29 -11.24
C VAL A 38 -1.37 18.75 -12.13
N SER A 39 -1.50 19.27 -13.36
CA SER A 39 -2.47 18.77 -14.34
C SER A 39 -2.19 17.31 -14.70
N LEU A 40 -0.94 16.96 -14.97
CA LEU A 40 -0.52 15.60 -15.28
C LEU A 40 -0.77 14.65 -14.10
N CYS A 41 -0.38 15.04 -12.87
CA CYS A 41 -0.65 14.25 -11.66
C CYS A 41 -2.16 14.02 -11.45
N SER A 42 -2.97 15.07 -11.63
CA SER A 42 -4.42 14.98 -11.48
C SER A 42 -5.05 14.06 -12.53
N ALA A 43 -4.58 14.14 -13.77
CA ALA A 43 -5.01 13.27 -14.86
C ALA A 43 -4.64 11.80 -14.57
N LEU A 44 -3.43 11.54 -14.08
CA LEU A 44 -2.97 10.21 -13.70
C LEU A 44 -3.79 9.62 -12.55
N LEU A 45 -4.06 10.41 -11.50
CA LEU A 45 -4.88 9.97 -10.36
C LEU A 45 -6.33 9.68 -10.80
N ARG A 46 -6.91 10.54 -11.63
CA ARG A 46 -8.25 10.32 -12.20
C ARG A 46 -8.30 9.07 -13.08
N TRP A 47 -7.30 8.88 -13.93
CA TRP A 47 -7.20 7.69 -14.79
C TRP A 47 -7.13 6.41 -13.95
N ASN A 48 -6.33 6.40 -12.88
CA ASN A 48 -6.26 5.29 -11.94
C ASN A 48 -7.61 5.01 -11.28
N GLN A 49 -8.30 6.06 -10.81
CA GLN A 49 -9.65 5.90 -10.24
C GLN A 49 -10.65 5.31 -11.26
N MET A 50 -10.64 5.79 -12.49
CA MET A 50 -11.54 5.31 -13.54
C MET A 50 -11.28 3.85 -13.92
N ARG A 51 -9.99 3.44 -13.97
CA ARG A 51 -9.59 2.06 -14.26
C ARG A 51 -10.23 1.02 -13.33
N TYR A 52 -10.44 1.40 -12.07
CA TYR A 52 -11.00 0.56 -11.02
C TYR A 52 -12.37 1.04 -10.53
N THR A 53 -13.06 1.83 -11.36
CA THR A 53 -14.46 2.18 -11.14
C THR A 53 -15.30 1.21 -11.97
N LYS A 54 -16.03 0.35 -11.27
CA LYS A 54 -17.04 -0.55 -11.83
C LYS A 54 -18.30 -0.45 -10.98
N ASN A 55 -19.45 -0.61 -11.62
CA ASN A 55 -20.73 -0.65 -10.93
C ASN A 55 -20.74 -1.82 -9.94
N GLY A 56 -21.26 -1.58 -8.73
CA GLY A 56 -21.36 -2.60 -7.68
C GLY A 56 -20.10 -2.82 -6.84
N LEU A 57 -19.01 -2.07 -7.06
CA LEU A 57 -17.88 -2.08 -6.12
C LEU A 57 -18.18 -1.24 -4.87
N PRO A 58 -17.67 -1.64 -3.69
CA PRO A 58 -17.82 -0.85 -2.48
C PRO A 58 -17.07 0.49 -2.58
N PRO A 59 -17.41 1.47 -1.72
CA PRO A 59 -16.70 2.74 -1.65
C PRO A 59 -15.21 2.55 -1.32
N GLY A 60 -14.40 3.56 -1.62
CA GLY A 60 -12.97 3.54 -1.30
C GLY A 60 -12.11 4.18 -2.38
N THR A 61 -10.81 4.31 -2.09
CA THR A 61 -9.83 4.96 -2.97
C THR A 61 -8.81 3.96 -3.47
N MET A 62 -8.33 4.15 -4.70
CA MET A 62 -7.26 3.32 -5.28
C MET A 62 -5.89 3.97 -5.11
N GLY A 63 -5.81 5.12 -4.44
CA GLY A 63 -4.58 5.83 -4.15
C GLY A 63 -3.76 6.18 -5.40
N TRP A 64 -2.44 6.22 -5.22
CA TRP A 64 -1.49 6.46 -6.30
C TRP A 64 -1.48 5.29 -7.29
N PRO A 65 -1.23 5.52 -8.59
CA PRO A 65 -1.03 4.43 -9.53
C PRO A 65 0.07 3.48 -9.04
N ILE A 66 -0.11 2.17 -9.23
CA ILE A 66 0.82 1.08 -8.86
C ILE A 66 0.97 0.86 -7.34
N PHE A 67 1.24 1.91 -6.56
CA PHE A 67 1.49 1.79 -5.11
C PHE A 67 0.21 1.82 -4.28
N GLY A 68 -0.82 2.48 -4.78
CA GLY A 68 -2.08 2.64 -4.07
C GLY A 68 -1.94 3.40 -2.76
N GLU A 69 -2.41 2.78 -1.69
CA GLU A 69 -2.32 3.26 -0.30
C GLU A 69 -1.31 2.45 0.53
N THR A 70 -0.43 1.70 -0.13
CA THR A 70 0.50 0.76 0.52
C THR A 70 1.41 1.48 1.53
N THR A 71 1.87 2.68 1.21
CA THR A 71 2.74 3.46 2.09
C THR A 71 2.02 3.86 3.38
N GLU A 72 0.79 4.38 3.28
CA GLU A 72 -0.03 4.67 4.46
C GLU A 72 -0.37 3.41 5.25
N PHE A 73 -0.70 2.32 4.56
CA PHE A 73 -0.99 1.02 5.18
C PHE A 73 0.19 0.55 6.04
N LEU A 74 1.40 0.56 5.50
CA LEU A 74 2.60 0.11 6.22
C LEU A 74 2.99 1.07 7.35
N LYS A 75 2.87 2.39 7.13
CA LYS A 75 3.25 3.40 8.15
C LYS A 75 2.28 3.47 9.31
N GLN A 76 0.97 3.37 9.05
CA GLN A 76 -0.06 3.54 10.09
C GLN A 76 -0.48 2.22 10.73
N GLY A 77 -0.20 1.07 10.08
CA GLY A 77 -0.57 -0.25 10.58
C GLY A 77 -2.07 -0.36 10.89
N PRO A 78 -2.48 -0.84 12.09
CA PRO A 78 -3.89 -0.99 12.45
C PRO A 78 -4.71 0.30 12.37
N ASN A 79 -4.08 1.47 12.52
CA ASN A 79 -4.78 2.76 12.44
C ASN A 79 -5.28 3.05 11.02
N PHE A 80 -4.59 2.56 9.98
CA PHE A 80 -5.07 2.70 8.60
C PHE A 80 -6.44 2.05 8.44
N MET A 81 -6.60 0.82 8.92
CA MET A 81 -7.88 0.10 8.87
C MET A 81 -8.99 0.83 9.62
N ARG A 82 -8.69 1.37 10.80
CA ARG A 82 -9.65 2.19 11.58
C ARG A 82 -10.07 3.44 10.80
N ASN A 83 -9.12 4.16 10.22
CA ASN A 83 -9.38 5.38 9.45
C ASN A 83 -10.19 5.12 8.17
N GLN A 84 -9.88 4.05 7.45
CA GLN A 84 -10.66 3.65 6.27
C GLN A 84 -12.07 3.22 6.65
N ARG A 85 -12.23 2.50 7.76
CA ARG A 85 -13.57 2.13 8.25
C ARG A 85 -14.43 3.35 8.59
N LEU A 86 -13.83 4.37 9.21
CA LEU A 86 -14.54 5.62 9.52
C LEU A 86 -14.96 6.38 8.25
N ARG A 87 -14.17 6.29 7.17
CA ARG A 87 -14.44 6.99 5.90
C ARG A 87 -15.39 6.24 4.97
N TYR A 88 -15.26 4.92 4.88
CA TYR A 88 -15.88 4.11 3.83
C TYR A 88 -16.78 2.99 4.37
N GLY A 89 -16.80 2.76 5.69
CA GLY A 89 -17.56 1.69 6.32
C GLY A 89 -16.78 0.38 6.47
N SER A 90 -17.48 -0.68 6.86
CA SER A 90 -16.89 -2.01 7.14
C SER A 90 -16.46 -2.78 5.89
N PHE A 91 -16.87 -2.35 4.70
CA PHE A 91 -16.52 -3.01 3.45
C PHE A 91 -16.13 -1.96 2.41
N PHE A 92 -14.86 -1.95 2.01
CA PHE A 92 -14.31 -0.91 1.15
C PHE A 92 -13.26 -1.45 0.19
N LYS A 93 -13.01 -0.71 -0.90
CA LYS A 93 -11.93 -1.02 -1.85
C LYS A 93 -10.68 -0.18 -1.58
N SER A 94 -9.52 -0.76 -1.82
CA SER A 94 -8.21 -0.11 -1.74
C SER A 94 -7.23 -0.71 -2.75
N HIS A 95 -6.02 -0.19 -2.83
CA HIS A 95 -4.92 -0.80 -3.57
C HIS A 95 -3.74 -0.96 -2.62
N LEU A 96 -3.48 -2.20 -2.21
CA LEU A 96 -2.56 -2.55 -1.14
C LEU A 96 -1.53 -3.56 -1.64
N LEU A 97 -0.26 -3.35 -1.29
CA LEU A 97 0.86 -4.24 -1.63
C LEU A 97 0.94 -4.58 -3.12
N GLY A 98 0.66 -3.60 -3.99
CA GLY A 98 0.70 -3.81 -5.44
C GLY A 98 -0.56 -4.47 -6.03
N CYS A 99 -1.60 -4.70 -5.23
CA CYS A 99 -2.83 -5.38 -5.67
C CYS A 99 -4.11 -4.56 -5.37
N PRO A 100 -5.03 -4.42 -6.34
CA PRO A 100 -6.40 -3.98 -6.07
C PRO A 100 -7.07 -4.93 -5.09
N THR A 101 -7.55 -4.42 -3.95
CA THR A 101 -7.98 -5.22 -2.81
C THR A 101 -9.35 -4.76 -2.32
N LEU A 102 -10.23 -5.72 -2.03
CA LEU A 102 -11.45 -5.49 -1.26
C LEU A 102 -11.16 -5.86 0.19
N VAL A 103 -11.40 -4.92 1.11
CA VAL A 103 -11.19 -5.09 2.53
C VAL A 103 -12.55 -5.26 3.21
N SER A 104 -12.71 -6.37 3.94
CA SER A 104 -13.90 -6.67 4.70
C SER A 104 -13.60 -6.75 6.20
N MET A 105 -14.22 -5.85 6.95
CA MET A 105 -14.30 -5.84 8.40
C MET A 105 -15.70 -6.29 8.88
N ASP A 106 -16.52 -6.84 7.96
CA ASP A 106 -17.83 -7.38 8.24
C ASP A 106 -17.73 -8.87 8.58
N SER A 107 -18.27 -9.26 9.73
CA SER A 107 -18.17 -10.64 10.23
C SER A 107 -18.94 -11.65 9.38
N GLU A 108 -20.06 -11.25 8.76
CA GLU A 108 -20.88 -12.15 7.95
C GLU A 108 -20.20 -12.43 6.62
N ILE A 109 -19.68 -11.39 5.97
CA ILE A 109 -18.88 -11.52 4.74
C ILE A 109 -17.64 -12.36 5.01
N ASN A 110 -16.92 -12.09 6.10
CA ASN A 110 -15.70 -12.83 6.45
C ASN A 110 -16.00 -14.31 6.70
N ARG A 111 -17.09 -14.61 7.43
CA ARG A 111 -17.55 -15.99 7.66
C ARG A 111 -17.93 -16.67 6.34
N TYR A 112 -18.61 -15.96 5.44
CA TYR A 112 -18.97 -16.49 4.13
C TYR A 112 -17.72 -16.83 3.31
N ILE A 113 -16.74 -15.91 3.20
CA ILE A 113 -15.49 -16.12 2.46
C ILE A 113 -14.74 -17.34 3.02
N LEU A 114 -14.52 -17.38 4.34
CA LEU A 114 -13.76 -18.46 4.98
C LEU A 114 -14.45 -19.82 4.89
N LYS A 115 -15.79 -19.87 4.95
CA LYS A 115 -16.53 -21.12 4.78
C LYS A 115 -16.56 -21.64 3.35
N ASN A 116 -16.41 -20.76 2.36
CA ASN A 116 -16.49 -21.09 0.95
C ASN A 116 -15.13 -21.08 0.25
N GLU A 117 -14.02 -21.05 0.99
CA GLU A 117 -12.65 -21.19 0.46
C GLU A 117 -12.55 -22.38 -0.51
N SER A 118 -13.05 -23.54 -0.10
CA SER A 118 -13.03 -24.76 -0.93
C SER A 118 -13.93 -24.74 -2.17
N LYS A 119 -14.76 -23.69 -2.36
CA LYS A 119 -15.71 -23.57 -3.49
C LYS A 119 -15.23 -22.63 -4.60
N GLY A 120 -13.93 -22.32 -4.64
CA GLY A 120 -13.33 -21.51 -5.70
C GLY A 120 -12.73 -20.19 -5.23
N LEU A 121 -12.71 -19.92 -3.92
CA LEU A 121 -11.97 -18.80 -3.35
C LEU A 121 -10.56 -19.27 -2.98
N VAL A 122 -9.59 -18.83 -3.76
CA VAL A 122 -8.18 -19.18 -3.59
C VAL A 122 -7.52 -18.13 -2.68
N PRO A 123 -6.77 -18.52 -1.63
CA PRO A 123 -5.96 -17.58 -0.86
C PRO A 123 -5.02 -16.78 -1.76
N GLY A 124 -5.18 -15.46 -1.75
CA GLY A 124 -4.32 -14.55 -2.51
C GLY A 124 -3.22 -14.00 -1.60
N TYR A 125 -1.97 -14.35 -1.89
CA TYR A 125 -0.79 -13.80 -1.22
C TYR A 125 0.01 -12.92 -2.18
N PRO A 126 0.69 -11.86 -1.69
CA PRO A 126 1.58 -11.06 -2.52
C PRO A 126 2.67 -11.91 -3.15
N GLN A 127 3.06 -11.58 -4.38
CA GLN A 127 4.10 -12.34 -5.11
C GLN A 127 5.41 -12.43 -4.31
N SER A 128 5.80 -11.35 -3.64
CA SER A 128 7.00 -11.34 -2.79
C SER A 128 6.96 -12.40 -1.67
N MET A 129 5.78 -12.74 -1.14
CA MET A 129 5.65 -13.79 -0.13
C MET A 129 5.83 -15.19 -0.75
N LEU A 130 5.33 -15.39 -1.97
CA LEU A 130 5.51 -16.64 -2.69
C LEU A 130 6.97 -16.84 -3.10
N ASP A 131 7.66 -15.77 -3.50
CA ASP A 131 9.08 -15.83 -3.88
C ASP A 131 9.97 -16.22 -2.70
N ILE A 132 9.65 -15.71 -1.49
CA ILE A 132 10.42 -15.99 -0.27
C ILE A 132 10.12 -17.39 0.26
N LEU A 133 8.85 -17.79 0.34
CA LEU A 133 8.43 -19.06 0.94
C LEU A 133 8.49 -20.25 -0.04
N GLY A 134 8.71 -19.98 -1.33
CA GLY A 134 8.67 -20.95 -2.41
C GLY A 134 7.25 -21.41 -2.75
N THR A 135 7.11 -22.22 -3.79
CA THR A 135 5.79 -22.65 -4.30
C THR A 135 5.20 -23.86 -3.57
N CYS A 136 6.00 -24.55 -2.76
CA CYS A 136 5.61 -25.74 -2.00
C CYS A 136 5.29 -25.44 -0.53
N ASN A 137 4.57 -24.33 -0.27
CA ASN A 137 4.20 -23.91 1.08
C ASN A 137 2.67 -23.83 1.26
N MET A 138 2.17 -23.78 2.51
CA MET A 138 0.74 -23.86 2.82
C MET A 138 -0.09 -22.71 2.26
N ALA A 139 0.50 -21.53 2.13
CA ALA A 139 -0.11 -20.38 1.51
C ALA A 139 -0.12 -20.44 -0.03
N ALA A 140 0.73 -21.27 -0.64
CA ALA A 140 0.86 -21.37 -2.11
C ALA A 140 0.13 -22.56 -2.74
N VAL A 141 -0.05 -23.66 -2.00
CA VAL A 141 -0.71 -24.87 -2.52
C VAL A 141 -2.22 -24.82 -2.31
N HIS A 142 -2.97 -25.51 -3.17
CA HIS A 142 -4.44 -25.51 -3.16
C HIS A 142 -5.01 -26.93 -3.30
N GLY A 143 -6.32 -27.07 -3.05
CA GLY A 143 -7.04 -28.33 -3.28
C GLY A 143 -6.53 -29.50 -2.44
N SER A 144 -6.26 -30.63 -3.09
CA SER A 144 -5.80 -31.86 -2.45
C SER A 144 -4.42 -31.72 -1.81
N SER A 145 -3.48 -31.02 -2.46
CA SER A 145 -2.13 -30.77 -1.92
C SER A 145 -2.18 -29.96 -0.63
N HIS A 146 -3.02 -28.91 -0.60
CA HIS A 146 -3.26 -28.15 0.63
C HIS A 146 -3.88 -29.02 1.73
N ARG A 147 -4.88 -29.85 1.39
CA ARG A 147 -5.54 -30.75 2.35
C ARG A 147 -4.55 -31.75 2.96
N LEU A 148 -3.69 -32.36 2.14
CA LEU A 148 -2.70 -33.32 2.58
C LEU A 148 -1.70 -32.66 3.54
N MET A 149 -1.10 -31.54 3.13
CA MET A 149 -0.10 -30.86 3.94
C MET A 149 -0.69 -30.32 5.25
N ARG A 150 -1.91 -29.76 5.21
CA ARG A 150 -2.64 -29.35 6.41
C ARG A 150 -2.92 -30.53 7.33
N GLY A 151 -3.34 -31.66 6.78
CA GLY A 151 -3.59 -32.89 7.55
C GLY A 151 -2.34 -33.39 8.26
N SER A 152 -1.20 -33.45 7.55
CA SER A 152 0.09 -33.84 8.12
C SER A 152 0.56 -32.87 9.20
N LEU A 153 0.40 -31.56 9.00
CA LEU A 153 0.73 -30.59 10.05
C LEU A 153 -0.14 -30.81 11.30
N LEU A 154 -1.45 -30.94 11.13
CA LEU A 154 -2.39 -31.13 12.24
C LEU A 154 -2.17 -32.43 13.02
N SER A 155 -1.69 -33.50 12.38
CA SER A 155 -1.36 -34.73 13.11
C SER A 155 -0.14 -34.53 14.03
N LEU A 156 0.87 -33.79 13.58
CA LEU A 156 2.07 -33.44 14.35
C LEU A 156 1.76 -32.53 15.54
N ILE A 157 0.75 -31.66 15.43
CA ILE A 157 0.31 -30.75 16.51
C ILE A 157 -1.00 -31.19 17.16
N SER A 158 -1.33 -32.47 17.09
CA SER A 158 -2.52 -33.02 17.75
C SER A 158 -2.45 -32.85 19.27
N SER A 159 -3.61 -32.85 19.94
CA SER A 159 -3.69 -32.63 21.39
C SER A 159 -2.78 -33.58 22.19
N THR A 160 -2.68 -34.83 21.76
CA THR A 160 -1.78 -35.83 22.34
C THR A 160 -0.31 -35.47 22.12
N MET A 161 0.10 -35.19 20.88
CA MET A 161 1.47 -34.77 20.58
C MET A 161 1.88 -33.50 21.32
N MET A 162 0.96 -32.55 21.42
CA MET A 162 1.16 -31.30 22.15
C MET A 162 1.44 -31.56 23.63
N ARG A 163 0.57 -32.31 24.31
CA ARG A 163 0.69 -32.59 25.74
C ARG A 163 1.89 -33.47 26.06
N ASP A 164 2.09 -34.54 25.31
CA ASP A 164 2.99 -35.62 25.70
C ASP A 164 4.43 -35.40 25.21
N HIS A 165 4.62 -34.58 24.16
CA HIS A 165 5.94 -34.38 23.54
C HIS A 165 6.35 -32.91 23.37
N ILE A 166 5.46 -32.04 22.90
CA ILE A 166 5.84 -30.65 22.58
C ILE A 166 5.95 -29.81 23.85
N LEU A 167 4.94 -29.83 24.73
CA LEU A 167 4.93 -29.06 25.98
C LEU A 167 6.15 -29.38 26.87
N PRO A 168 6.50 -30.65 27.15
CA PRO A 168 7.67 -30.96 27.95
C PRO A 168 8.98 -30.45 27.33
N LYS A 169 9.12 -30.54 26.00
CA LYS A 169 10.31 -30.01 25.30
C LYS A 169 10.40 -28.50 25.39
N VAL A 170 9.29 -27.79 25.23
CA VAL A 170 9.23 -26.33 25.36
C VAL A 170 9.52 -25.91 26.81
N ASP A 171 8.93 -26.55 27.81
CA ASP A 171 9.20 -26.26 29.23
C ASP A 171 10.67 -26.49 29.58
N HIS A 172 11.24 -27.62 29.14
CA HIS A 172 12.66 -27.89 29.32
C HIS A 172 13.56 -26.83 28.66
N PHE A 173 13.28 -26.46 27.42
CA PHE A 173 14.02 -25.43 26.69
C PHE A 173 13.94 -24.06 27.39
N MET A 174 12.75 -23.69 27.86
CA MET A 174 12.56 -22.41 28.56
C MET A 174 13.30 -22.39 29.90
N ARG A 175 13.25 -23.49 30.67
CA ARG A 175 13.99 -23.61 31.94
C ARG A 175 15.49 -23.57 31.75
N SER A 176 16.01 -24.22 30.71
CA SER A 176 17.44 -24.19 30.43
C SER A 176 17.91 -22.82 29.96
N TYR A 177 17.09 -22.10 29.18
CA TYR A 177 17.40 -20.74 28.74
C TYR A 177 17.34 -19.71 29.88
N LEU A 178 16.36 -19.82 30.79
CA LEU A 178 16.19 -18.91 31.92
C LEU A 178 17.11 -19.25 33.11
N GLY A 179 17.62 -20.47 33.19
CA GLY A 179 18.54 -20.93 34.23
C GLY A 179 20.03 -20.72 33.90
N GLN A 180 20.34 -20.19 32.71
CA GLN A 180 21.65 -19.64 32.34
C GLN A 180 21.67 -18.14 32.66
#